data_AF-A0A2E8YQM5-F1
#
_entry.id   AF-A0A2E8YQM5-F1
#
_cell.length_a   1.000
_cell.length_b   1.000
_cell.length_c   1.000
_cell.angle_alpha   90.00
_cell.angle_beta   90.00
_cell.angle_gamma   90.00
#
_symmetry.space_group_name_H-M   'P 1'
#
loop_
_entity.id
_entity.type
_entity.pdbx_description
1 polymer ?
#
loop_
_entity_poly.entity_id
_entity_poly.type
_entity_poly.pdbx_seq_one_letter_code
_entity_poly.pdbx_strand_id
1 'polypeptide(L)' 'MNDQIEIGGVLLAGGQSRRMGGGDKCLQLLAGRTLLERVIASV' A
#
# COMPACT_ATOMS: atom_id res chain seq x y z
N MET A 1 -15.31 -27.54 16.08
CA MET A 1 -14.86 -26.15 16.34
C MET A 1 -14.13 -25.71 15.09
N ASN A 2 -14.74 -24.81 14.32
CA ASN A 2 -14.04 -24.18 13.20
C ASN A 2 -13.25 -23.02 13.78
N ASP A 3 -11.99 -23.25 14.09
CA ASP A 3 -11.09 -22.15 14.43
C ASP A 3 -10.77 -21.42 13.13
N GLN A 4 -11.46 -20.29 12.91
CA GLN A 4 -11.10 -19.33 11.88
C GLN A 4 -9.89 -18.56 12.41
N ILE A 5 -8.72 -18.80 11.80
CA ILE A 5 -7.52 -18.04 12.12
C ILE A 5 -7.62 -16.70 11.40
N GLU A 6 -7.75 -15.62 12.17
CA GLU A 6 -7.65 -14.27 11.64
C GLU A 6 -6.18 -13.97 11.28
N ILE A 7 -5.95 -13.58 10.02
CA ILE A 7 -4.62 -13.22 9.53
C ILE A 7 -4.59 -11.72 9.30
N GLY A 8 -3.71 -11.02 10.02
CA GLY A 8 -3.45 -9.60 9.80
C GLY A 8 -2.67 -9.36 8.50
N GLY A 9 -3.17 -8.49 7.64
CA GLY A 9 -2.46 -8.01 6.46
C GLY A 9 -1.59 -6.80 6.78
N VAL A 10 -0.34 -6.78 6.28
CA VAL A 10 0.58 -5.64 6.44
C VAL A 10 1.05 -5.18 5.08
N LEU A 11 0.80 -3.90 4.77
CA LEU A 11 1.31 -3.24 3.58
C LEU A 11 2.52 -2.37 3.93
N LEU A 12 3.68 -2.71 3.37
CA LEU A 12 4.92 -1.95 3.58
C LEU A 12 4.99 -0.76 2.61
N ALA A 13 4.66 0.44 3.10
CA ALA A 13 4.59 1.66 2.28
C ALA A 13 5.49 2.83 2.75
N GLY A 14 6.27 2.66 3.82
CA GLY A 14 7.07 3.74 4.46
C GLY A 14 8.46 4.00 3.86
N GLY A 15 8.69 3.70 2.58
CA GLY A 15 9.99 3.93 1.95
C GLY A 15 10.21 5.40 1.58
N GLN A 16 11.40 5.95 1.83
CA GLN A 16 11.75 7.38 1.62
C GLN A 16 11.65 7.91 0.18
N SER A 17 11.35 7.08 -0.81
CA SER A 17 11.13 7.54 -2.20
C SER A 17 12.31 8.32 -2.82
N ARG A 18 13.56 8.09 -2.36
CA ARG A 18 14.77 8.84 -2.77
C ARG A 18 15.00 8.92 -4.28
N ARG A 19 14.72 7.84 -5.01
CA ARG A 19 14.84 7.80 -6.49
C ARG A 19 13.75 8.58 -7.22
N MET A 20 12.67 8.93 -6.53
CA MET A 20 11.53 9.69 -7.06
C MET A 20 11.55 11.15 -6.58
N GLY A 21 12.67 11.62 -6.01
CA GLY A 21 12.77 12.98 -5.47
C GLY A 21 12.32 13.14 -4.01
N GLY A 22 12.02 12.05 -3.32
CA GLY A 22 11.57 12.05 -1.92
C GLY A 22 10.05 11.93 -1.76
N GLY A 23 9.58 12.14 -0.52
CA GLY A 23 8.16 12.07 -0.16
C GLY A 23 7.58 10.65 -0.11
N ASP A 24 6.25 10.56 -0.18
CA ASP A 24 5.51 9.31 -0.07
C ASP A 24 5.08 8.79 -1.45
N LYS A 25 5.85 7.84 -2.00
CA LYS A 25 5.51 7.20 -3.29
C LYS A 25 4.09 6.65 -3.28
N CYS A 26 3.66 6.03 -2.18
CA CYS A 26 2.35 5.38 -2.10
C CYS A 26 1.18 6.35 -2.31
N LEU A 27 1.36 7.64 -2.01
CA LEU A 27 0.34 8.68 -2.19
C LEU A 27 0.38 9.33 -3.59
N GLN A 28 1.38 9.03 -4.40
CA GLN A 28 1.48 9.57 -5.76
C GLN A 28 0.36 9.02 -6.65
N LEU A 29 -0.17 9.88 -7.51
CA LEU A 29 -1.22 9.54 -8.46
C LEU A 29 -0.65 8.78 -9.66
N LEU A 30 -1.33 7.70 -10.02
CA LEU A 30 -1.14 6.99 -11.28
C LEU A 30 -2.52 6.80 -11.91
N ALA A 31 -2.75 7.43 -13.07
CA ALA A 31 -4.03 7.44 -13.78
C ALA A 31 -5.23 7.73 -12.84
N GLY A 32 -5.16 8.86 -12.13
CA GLY A 32 -6.25 9.38 -11.31
C GLY A 32 -6.49 8.70 -9.96
N ARG A 33 -5.69 7.69 -9.58
CA ARG A 33 -5.76 7.01 -8.27
C ARG A 33 -4.38 6.93 -7.64
N THR A 34 -4.30 6.96 -6.32
CA THR A 34 -3.02 6.77 -5.63
C THR A 34 -2.53 5.33 -5.81
N LEU A 35 -1.22 5.12 -5.68
CA LEU A 35 -0.66 3.76 -5.66
C LEU A 35 -1.20 2.96 -4.46
N LEU A 36 -1.40 3.61 -3.31
CA LEU A 36 -1.97 3.00 -2.11
C LEU A 36 -3.40 2.49 -2.34
N GLU A 37 -4.26 3.32 -2.93
CA GLU A 37 -5.64 2.94 -3.28
C GLU A 37 -5.71 1.74 -4.23
N ARG A 38 -4.73 1.61 -5.14
CA ARG A 38 -4.67 0.48 -6.07
C ARG A 38 -4.32 -0.82 -5.35
N VAL A 39 -3.38 -0.76 -4.41
CA VAL A 39 -2.93 -1.95 -3.66
C VAL A 39 -3.98 -2.38 -2.63
N ILE A 40 -4.56 -1.44 -1.88
CA ILE A 40 -5.63 -1.75 -0.91
C ILE A 40 -6.85 -2.38 -1.61
N ALA A 41 -7.16 -1.97 -2.83
CA ALA A 41 -8.24 -2.57 -3.61
C ALA A 41 -7.93 -3.96 -4.20
N SER A 42 -6.67 -4.42 -4.11
CA SER A 42 -6.22 -5.72 -4.65
C SER A 42 -6.00 -6.79 -3.59
N VAL A 43 -6.15 -6.44 -2.31
CA VAL A 43 -5.98 -7.34 -1.16
C VAL A 43 -7.31 -7.73 -0.56
#